data_AF-A0A1F6K637-F1
#
_entry.id   AF-A0A1F6K637-F1
#
_cell.length_a   1.000
_cell.length_b   1.000
_cell.length_c   1.000
_cell.angle_alpha   90.00
_cell.angle_beta   90.00
_cell.angle_gamma   90.00
#
_symmetry.space_group_name_H-M   'P 1'
#
loop_
_entity.id
_entity.type
_entity.pdbx_description
1 polymer ?
#
loop_
_entity_poly.entity_id
_entity_poly.type
_entity_poly.pdbx_seq_one_letter_code
_entity_poly.pdbx_strand_id
1 'polypeptide(L)'
;MTDPKTIVFGILDIIGYSEDKEKFATEFLQTVSLQALLDLFNTLPQDKKDQFQQKIQGIENDAVQMQEELKKYFTQNQIEQTIETSARNAVTEYIKTIEPTLSDPQKQNLTNYFSEITKNVSPAVA
;
A
#
# COMPACT_ATOMS: atom_id res chain seq x y z
N MET A 1 -6.10 -3.47 -14.97
CA MET A 1 -5.52 -3.33 -13.62
C MET A 1 -6.60 -3.68 -12.62
N THR A 2 -6.36 -4.67 -11.75
CA THR A 2 -7.31 -5.01 -10.68
C THR A 2 -7.31 -3.89 -9.64
N ASP A 3 -8.48 -3.42 -9.21
CA ASP A 3 -8.60 -2.44 -8.15
C ASP A 3 -7.95 -2.98 -6.86
N PRO A 4 -6.98 -2.27 -6.24
CA PRO A 4 -6.36 -2.67 -4.98
C PRO A 4 -7.37 -2.97 -3.87
N LYS A 5 -8.51 -2.27 -3.83
CA LYS A 5 -9.58 -2.55 -2.85
C LYS A 5 -10.16 -3.95 -3.03
N THR A 6 -10.34 -4.40 -4.27
CA THR A 6 -10.85 -5.74 -4.58
C THR A 6 -9.91 -6.83 -4.08
N ILE A 7 -8.59 -6.59 -4.13
CA ILE A 7 -7.59 -7.51 -3.59
C ILE A 7 -7.72 -7.61 -2.07
N VAL A 8 -7.80 -6.46 -1.39
CA VAL A 8 -7.98 -6.41 0.07
C VAL A 8 -9.29 -7.09 0.47
N PHE A 9 -10.39 -6.84 -0.25
CA PHE A 9 -11.68 -7.49 0.01
C PHE A 9 -11.60 -9.01 -0.07
N GLY A 10 -10.95 -9.57 -1.09
CA GLY A 10 -10.80 -11.02 -1.18
C GLY A 10 -10.00 -11.61 -0.02
N ILE A 11 -8.97 -10.91 0.47
CA ILE A 11 -8.26 -11.31 1.70
C ILE A 11 -9.23 -11.29 2.90
N LEU A 12 -9.97 -10.19 3.09
CA LEU A 12 -10.92 -10.01 4.20
C LEU A 12 -12.04 -11.06 4.19
N ASP A 13 -12.54 -11.42 3.00
CA ASP A 13 -13.53 -12.48 2.82
C ASP A 13 -13.00 -13.83 3.28
N ILE A 14 -11.79 -14.19 2.84
CA ILE A 14 -11.18 -15.49 3.14
C ILE A 14 -10.89 -15.63 4.64
N ILE A 15 -10.42 -14.57 5.29
CA ILE A 15 -10.12 -14.61 6.74
C ILE A 15 -11.39 -14.49 7.59
N GLY A 16 -12.55 -14.29 6.97
CA GLY A 16 -13.83 -14.16 7.67
C GLY A 16 -13.97 -12.86 8.47
N TYR A 17 -13.37 -11.77 7.99
CA TYR A 17 -13.52 -10.45 8.62
C TYR A 17 -14.99 -10.03 8.58
N SER A 18 -15.55 -9.75 9.76
CA SER A 18 -16.99 -9.54 9.98
C SER A 18 -17.40 -8.08 10.11
N GLU A 19 -16.44 -7.17 10.26
CA GLU A 19 -16.72 -5.73 10.36
C GLU A 19 -16.77 -5.07 8.97
N ASP A 20 -16.69 -3.74 8.95
CA ASP A 20 -16.78 -2.93 7.74
C ASP A 20 -15.52 -3.07 6.87
N LYS A 21 -15.63 -3.93 5.85
CA LYS A 21 -14.57 -4.18 4.86
C LYS A 21 -14.20 -2.93 4.07
N GLU A 22 -15.17 -2.10 3.73
CA GLU A 22 -14.95 -0.91 2.91
C GLU A 22 -14.14 0.13 3.68
N LYS A 23 -14.48 0.33 4.96
CA LYS A 23 -13.69 1.15 5.87
C LYS A 23 -12.28 0.61 6.03
N PHE A 24 -12.15 -0.69 6.35
CA PHE A 24 -10.83 -1.32 6.51
C PHE A 24 -9.96 -1.15 5.26
N ALA A 25 -10.47 -1.49 4.07
CA ALA A 25 -9.68 -1.41 2.84
C ALA A 25 -9.27 0.04 2.51
N THR A 26 -10.15 1.00 2.80
CA THR A 26 -9.84 2.42 2.61
C THR A 26 -8.73 2.88 3.56
N GLU A 27 -8.85 2.59 4.85
CA GLU A 27 -7.85 2.96 5.87
C GLU A 27 -6.52 2.23 5.66
N PHE A 28 -6.57 0.95 5.26
CA PHE A 28 -5.39 0.14 4.95
C PHE A 28 -4.61 0.73 3.76
N LEU A 29 -5.28 1.04 2.66
CA LEU A 29 -4.64 1.62 1.48
C LEU A 29 -4.12 3.04 1.73
N GLN A 30 -4.83 3.83 2.55
CA GLN A 30 -4.33 5.15 2.99
C GLN A 30 -3.05 5.00 3.81
N THR A 31 -3.00 4.03 4.73
CA THR A 31 -1.81 3.75 5.54
C THR A 31 -0.63 3.34 4.67
N VAL A 32 -0.86 2.43 3.71
CA VAL A 32 0.14 2.03 2.72
C VAL A 32 0.66 3.23 1.93
N SER A 33 -0.23 4.09 1.43
CA SER A 33 0.17 5.27 0.67
C SER A 33 0.96 6.26 1.53
N LEU A 34 0.61 6.43 2.80
CA LEU A 34 1.34 7.31 3.71
C LEU A 34 2.75 6.77 3.98
N GLN A 35 2.87 5.47 4.24
CA GLN A 35 4.16 4.82 4.44
C GLN A 35 5.05 4.96 3.20
N ALA A 36 4.50 4.74 2.00
CA ALA A 36 5.23 4.89 0.75
C ALA A 36 5.78 6.31 0.55
N LEU A 37 4.99 7.33 0.91
CA LEU A 37 5.42 8.72 0.84
C LEU A 37 6.51 9.04 1.87
N LEU A 38 6.42 8.50 3.09
CA LEU A 38 7.47 8.63 4.09
C LEU A 38 8.77 7.96 3.62
N ASP A 39 8.68 6.77 3.03
CA ASP A 39 9.83 6.05 2.48
C ASP A 39 10.49 6.87 1.36
N LEU A 40 9.70 7.44 0.44
CA LEU A 40 10.19 8.36 -0.58
C LEU A 40 10.87 9.58 0.04
N PHE A 41 10.21 10.28 0.97
CA PHE A 41 10.80 11.44 1.64
C PHE A 41 12.15 11.09 2.28
N ASN A 42 12.28 9.92 2.90
CA ASN A 42 13.53 9.48 3.52
C ASN A 42 14.67 9.29 2.52
N THR A 43 14.37 8.97 1.26
CA THR A 43 15.37 8.83 0.18
C THR A 43 15.88 10.17 -0.35
N LEU A 44 15.22 11.29 -0.04
CA LEU A 44 15.67 12.60 -0.50
C LEU A 44 17.02 12.98 0.12
N PRO A 45 17.92 13.57 -0.68
CA PRO A 45 19.06 14.32 -0.16
C PRO A 45 18.63 15.41 0.83
N GLN A 46 19.49 15.76 1.79
CA GLN A 46 19.14 16.72 2.85
C GLN A 46 18.73 18.09 2.30
N ASP A 47 19.40 18.59 1.26
CA ASP A 47 19.05 19.86 0.60
C ASP A 47 17.63 19.83 0.00
N LYS A 48 17.18 18.66 -0.50
CA LYS A 48 15.82 18.47 -1.00
C LYS A 48 14.79 18.35 0.11
N LYS A 49 15.15 17.74 1.24
CA LYS A 49 14.31 17.73 2.45
C LYS A 49 14.09 19.14 2.99
N ASP A 50 15.14 19.95 3.04
CA ASP A 50 15.06 21.35 3.49
C ASP A 50 14.19 22.18 2.54
N GLN A 51 14.36 22.01 1.22
CA GLN A 51 13.50 22.66 0.20
C GLN A 51 12.04 22.25 0.35
N PHE A 52 11.77 20.97 0.60
CA PHE A 52 10.42 20.47 0.83
C PHE A 52 9.81 21.10 2.09
N GLN A 53 10.54 21.12 3.21
CA GLN A 53 10.11 21.74 4.45
C GLN A 53 9.77 23.23 4.29
N GLN A 54 10.53 23.97 3.49
CA GLN A 54 10.23 25.36 3.17
C GLN A 54 8.95 25.51 2.34
N LYS A 55 8.72 24.61 1.38
CA LYS A 55 7.53 24.65 0.50
C LYS A 55 6.22 24.29 1.20
N ILE A 56 6.28 23.47 2.24
CA ILE A 56 5.09 23.09 3.00
C ILE A 56 4.73 24.10 4.11
N GLN A 57 5.50 25.17 4.28
CA GLN A 57 5.17 26.22 5.25
C GLN A 57 3.82 26.84 4.92
N GLY A 58 2.90 26.83 5.88
CA GLY A 58 1.52 27.31 5.71
C GLY A 58 0.53 26.27 5.17
N ILE A 59 0.98 25.06 4.82
CA ILE A 59 0.11 23.93 4.42
C ILE A 59 0.36 22.68 5.28
N GLU A 60 0.95 22.83 6.46
CA GLU A 60 1.37 21.71 7.33
C GLU A 60 0.22 20.83 7.80
N ASN A 61 -1.00 21.37 7.79
CA ASN A 61 -2.21 20.64 8.17
C ASN A 61 -3.02 20.15 6.95
N ASP A 62 -2.58 20.47 5.73
CA ASP A 62 -3.20 19.98 4.49
C ASP A 62 -2.39 18.79 3.96
N ALA A 63 -2.74 17.61 4.45
CA ALA A 63 -2.09 16.37 4.04
C ALA A 63 -2.14 16.18 2.52
N VAL A 64 -3.24 16.55 1.84
CA VAL A 64 -3.37 16.34 0.39
C VAL A 64 -2.35 17.21 -0.36
N GLN A 65 -2.27 18.50 -0.02
CA GLN A 65 -1.29 19.40 -0.65
C GLN A 65 0.16 18.99 -0.33
N MET A 66 0.45 18.55 0.89
CA MET A 66 1.78 18.05 1.24
C MET A 66 2.19 16.84 0.39
N GLN A 67 1.25 15.91 0.15
CA GLN A 67 1.51 14.75 -0.72
C GLN A 67 1.77 15.18 -2.17
N GLU A 68 1.00 16.14 -2.68
CA GLU A 68 1.19 16.68 -4.03
C GLU A 68 2.56 17.35 -4.18
N GLU A 69 3.01 18.12 -3.19
CA GLU A 69 4.35 18.73 -3.22
C GLU A 69 5.46 17.69 -3.17
N LEU A 70 5.32 16.66 -2.34
CA LEU A 70 6.33 15.62 -2.22
C LEU A 70 6.49 14.83 -3.53
N LYS A 71 5.38 14.53 -4.20
CA LYS A 71 5.39 13.80 -5.48
C LYS A 71 6.20 14.53 -6.57
N LYS A 72 6.37 15.85 -6.50
CA LYS A 72 7.15 16.63 -7.49
C LYS A 72 8.65 16.35 -7.47
N TYR A 73 9.15 15.70 -6.42
CA TYR A 73 10.57 15.33 -6.29
C TYR A 73 10.90 13.99 -6.93
N PHE A 74 9.87 13.24 -7.37
CA PHE A 74 10.01 11.88 -7.85
C PHE A 74 9.36 11.71 -9.22
N THR A 75 9.88 10.75 -9.98
CA THR A 75 9.19 10.28 -11.19
C THR A 75 7.97 9.45 -10.81
N GLN A 76 7.00 9.38 -11.71
CA GLN A 76 5.83 8.52 -11.55
C GLN A 76 6.22 7.06 -11.28
N ASN A 77 7.25 6.54 -11.97
CA ASN A 77 7.74 5.18 -11.76
C ASN A 77 8.30 4.97 -10.35
N GLN A 78 9.04 5.93 -9.79
CA GLN A 78 9.54 5.84 -8.42
C GLN A 78 8.38 5.81 -7.42
N ILE A 79 7.37 6.64 -7.64
CA ILE A 79 6.16 6.67 -6.80
C ILE A 79 5.45 5.31 -6.85
N GLU A 80 5.20 4.79 -8.05
CA GLU A 80 4.51 3.51 -8.25
C GLU A 80 5.28 2.34 -7.63
N GLN A 81 6.60 2.27 -7.83
CA GLN A 81 7.45 1.22 -7.26
C GLN A 81 7.48 1.26 -5.73
N THR A 82 7.55 2.45 -5.14
CA THR A 82 7.53 2.58 -3.68
C THR A 82 6.16 2.19 -3.13
N ILE A 83 5.06 2.63 -3.76
CA ILE A 83 3.70 2.21 -3.36
C ILE A 83 3.56 0.69 -3.45
N GLU A 84 4.02 0.06 -4.53
CA GLU A 84 3.97 -1.40 -4.68
C GLU A 84 4.75 -2.11 -3.56
N THR A 85 5.94 -1.60 -3.25
CA THR A 85 6.81 -2.17 -2.20
C THR A 85 6.16 -2.02 -0.83
N SER A 86 5.65 -0.84 -0.49
CA SER A 86 4.98 -0.59 0.80
C SER A 86 3.69 -1.41 0.91
N ALA A 87 2.92 -1.56 -0.18
CA ALA A 87 1.73 -2.41 -0.20
C ALA A 87 2.08 -3.88 0.07
N ARG A 88 3.11 -4.39 -0.61
CA ARG A 88 3.59 -5.77 -0.43
C ARG A 88 4.04 -6.02 1.00
N ASN A 89 4.79 -5.08 1.59
CA ASN A 89 5.25 -5.19 2.97
C ASN A 89 4.08 -5.17 3.95
N ALA A 90 3.15 -4.22 3.82
CA ALA A 90 1.98 -4.10 4.69
C ALA A 90 1.09 -5.35 4.64
N VAL A 91 0.82 -5.88 3.44
CA VAL A 91 0.05 -7.12 3.29
C VAL A 91 0.80 -8.30 3.90
N THR A 92 2.11 -8.42 3.65
CA THR A 92 2.93 -9.50 4.22
C THR A 92 2.93 -9.47 5.74
N GLU A 93 3.08 -8.29 6.33
CA GLU A 93 3.06 -8.10 7.77
C GLU A 93 1.68 -8.42 8.35
N TYR A 94 0.61 -7.89 7.76
CA TYR A 94 -0.76 -8.18 8.16
C TYR A 94 -1.06 -9.69 8.14
N ILE A 95 -0.72 -10.38 7.05
CA ILE A 95 -0.92 -11.83 6.95
C ILE A 95 -0.13 -12.59 8.02
N LYS A 96 1.15 -12.24 8.25
CA LYS A 96 1.96 -12.88 9.31
C LYS A 96 1.36 -12.67 10.70
N THR A 97 0.77 -11.49 10.96
CA THR A 97 0.13 -11.18 12.24
C THR A 97 -1.11 -12.03 12.47
N ILE A 98 -1.93 -12.25 11.43
CA ILE A 98 -3.19 -13.01 11.56
C ILE A 98 -3.04 -14.51 11.28
N GLU A 99 -1.96 -14.95 10.63
CA GLU A 99 -1.73 -16.37 10.28
C GLU A 99 -1.94 -17.34 11.46
N PRO A 100 -1.51 -17.03 12.71
CA PRO A 100 -1.76 -17.91 13.86
C PRO A 100 -3.24 -18.05 14.22
N THR A 101 -4.10 -17.10 13.82
CA THR A 101 -5.53 -17.11 14.11
C THR A 101 -6.34 -17.77 13.00
N LEU A 102 -5.72 -18.12 11.87
CA LEU A 102 -6.40 -18.72 10.73
C LEU A 102 -6.49 -20.25 10.87
N SER A 103 -7.63 -20.79 10.47
CA SER A 103 -7.79 -22.22 10.25
C SER A 103 -7.05 -22.69 8.99
N ASP A 104 -6.72 -23.97 8.91
CA ASP A 104 -6.02 -24.54 7.74
C ASP A 104 -6.76 -24.31 6.42
N PRO A 105 -8.11 -24.43 6.34
CA PRO A 105 -8.85 -24.07 5.12
C PRO A 105 -8.66 -22.60 4.71
N GLN A 106 -8.62 -21.67 5.67
CA GLN A 106 -8.41 -20.25 5.38
C GLN A 106 -7.00 -19.98 4.86
N LYS A 107 -5.97 -20.62 5.44
CA LYS A 107 -4.58 -20.53 4.95
C LYS A 107 -4.44 -21.07 3.53
N GLN A 108 -5.09 -22.20 3.23
CA GLN A 108 -5.09 -22.78 1.89
C GLN A 108 -5.80 -21.87 0.90
N ASN A 109 -6.95 -21.30 1.27
CA ASN A 109 -7.69 -20.37 0.42
C ASN A 109 -6.91 -19.08 0.14
N LEU A 110 -6.18 -18.53 1.12
CA LEU A 110 -5.28 -17.39 0.90
C LEU A 110 -4.16 -17.73 -0.10
N THR A 111 -3.54 -18.90 0.05
CA THR A 111 -2.50 -19.38 -0.88
C THR A 111 -3.03 -19.46 -2.31
N ASN A 112 -4.22 -20.04 -2.48
CA ASN A 112 -4.88 -20.14 -3.80
C ASN A 112 -5.19 -18.76 -4.37
N TYR A 113 -5.75 -17.88 -3.55
CA TYR A 113 -6.11 -16.52 -3.94
C TYR A 113 -4.90 -15.71 -4.43
N PHE A 114 -3.77 -15.77 -3.70
CA PHE A 114 -2.53 -15.12 -4.14
C PHE A 114 -1.97 -15.73 -5.43
N SER A 115 -2.10 -17.05 -5.63
CA SER A 115 -1.69 -17.71 -6.89
C SER A 115 -2.55 -17.24 -8.07
N GLU A 116 -3.84 -17.01 -7.88
CA GLU A 116 -4.74 -16.52 -8.93
C GLU A 116 -4.46 -15.07 -9.30
N ILE A 117 -4.28 -14.21 -8.29
CA ILE A 117 -3.95 -12.80 -8.54
C ILE A 117 -2.60 -12.68 -9.25
N THR A 118 -1.57 -13.40 -8.82
CA THR A 118 -0.24 -13.32 -9.46
C THR A 118 -0.24 -13.80 -10.91
N LYS A 119 -1.08 -14.79 -11.27
CA LYS A 119 -1.28 -15.21 -12.67
C LYS A 119 -1.97 -14.14 -13.52
N ASN A 120 -2.87 -13.37 -12.93
CA ASN A 120 -3.65 -12.33 -13.61
C ASN A 120 -2.93 -10.95 -13.65
N VAL A 121 -1.84 -10.78 -12.90
CA VAL A 121 -1.05 -9.53 -12.84
C VAL A 121 0.25 -9.62 -13.66
N SER A 122 0.65 -10.82 -14.11
CA SER A 122 1.74 -10.97 -15.10
C SER A 122 1.27 -10.53 -16.49
N PRO A 123 1.89 -9.52 -17.13
CA PRO A 123 1.92 -9.50 -18.58
C PRO A 123 2.74 -10.71 -19.04
N ALA A 124 2.32 -11.32 -20.14
CA ALA A 124 3.13 -12.29 -20.86
C ALA A 124 4.55 -11.73 -21.03
N VAL A 125 5.52 -12.32 -20.32
CA VAL A 125 6.93 -12.22 -20.69
C VAL A 125 7.10 -13.26 -21.79
N ALA A 126 7.04 -12.80 -23.03
CA ALA A 126 7.61 -13.46 -24.20
C ALA A 126 8.26 -12.37 -25.07
#